data_AF-A0A1F9Q5U2-F1
#
_entry.id   AF-A0A1F9Q5U2-F1
#
_cell.length_a   1.000
_cell.length_b   1.000
_cell.length_c   1.000
_cell.angle_alpha   90.00
_cell.angle_beta   90.00
_cell.angle_gamma   90.00
#
_symmetry.space_group_name_H-M   'P 1'
#
loop_
_entity.id
_entity.type
_entity.pdbx_description
1 polymer ?
#
loop_
_entity_poly.entity_id
_entity_poly.type
_entity_poly.pdbx_seq_one_letter_code
_entity_poly.pdbx_strand_id
1 'polypeptide(L)'
;MRRLLLALGLLLAVSVFAGAAHVLPAYALDVPPHGGQWVVDTARLLPPAEKNALAVSLRAYAEESGNQIVVLTIPGLQGEDLTAYANRVAREWNLGQKDKNNGVLILVSAAERKVRFEVGRGIEDKLPDILCKRIQQEITVPNFKAGRYGPGLVQSVAAIRQALGDGQGAGAGVPAEPKAGPQSRPAPSGGFPLLTLGLIAVAVLLALAFFRRNASRYGRGDGGDSSFFIGLLLGILSSIFRGRGGGGGFGGGDGGGGDGGFSGGGGDFGGGGSSSDFGGDDN
;
A
#
# COMPACT_ATOMS: atom_id res chain seq x y z
N MET A 1 1.63 52.76 -25.47
CA MET A 1 2.94 52.28 -24.95
C MET A 1 2.90 51.99 -23.44
N ARG A 2 2.52 52.93 -22.56
CA ARG A 2 2.40 52.69 -21.09
C ARG A 2 1.55 51.48 -20.67
N ARG A 3 0.40 51.25 -21.31
CA ARG A 3 -0.49 50.10 -21.02
C ARG A 3 0.09 48.74 -21.47
N LEU A 4 0.97 48.75 -22.48
CA LEU A 4 1.64 47.55 -23.00
C LEU A 4 2.79 47.12 -22.06
N LEU A 5 3.52 48.10 -21.52
CA LEU A 5 4.60 47.88 -20.54
C LEU A 5 4.08 47.35 -19.19
N LEU A 6 2.91 47.83 -18.75
CA LEU A 6 2.24 47.33 -17.54
C LEU A 6 1.72 45.90 -17.69
N ALA A 7 1.18 45.55 -18.86
CA ALA A 7 0.71 44.19 -19.15
C ALA A 7 1.87 43.19 -19.25
N LEU A 8 2.99 43.59 -19.86
CA LEU A 8 4.20 42.76 -19.95
C LEU A 8 4.87 42.55 -18.58
N GLY A 9 4.87 43.58 -17.73
CA GLY A 9 5.36 43.48 -16.35
C GLY A 9 4.51 42.55 -15.47
N LEU A 10 3.19 42.55 -15.65
CA LEU A 10 2.28 41.63 -14.95
C LEU A 10 2.44 40.19 -15.43
N LEU A 11 2.66 39.96 -16.73
CA LEU A 11 2.92 38.64 -17.33
C LEU A 11 4.25 38.05 -16.87
N LEU A 12 5.29 38.88 -16.75
CA LEU A 12 6.57 38.49 -16.16
C LEU A 12 6.46 38.19 -14.65
N ALA A 13 5.65 38.96 -13.91
CA ALA A 13 5.42 38.71 -12.48
C ALA A 13 4.66 37.39 -12.22
N VAL A 14 3.72 37.01 -13.08
CA VAL A 14 3.01 35.71 -12.99
C VAL A 14 3.91 34.55 -13.42
N SER A 15 4.81 34.74 -14.38
CA SER A 15 5.78 33.72 -14.80
C SER A 15 6.83 33.39 -13.73
N VAL A 16 7.18 34.36 -12.87
CA VAL A 16 8.13 34.14 -11.77
C VAL A 16 7.48 33.42 -10.57
N PHE A 17 6.16 33.51 -10.41
CA PHE A 17 5.44 32.84 -9.31
C PHE A 17 5.03 31.40 -9.63
N ALA A 18 5.01 31.00 -10.91
CA ALA A 18 4.67 29.63 -11.34
C ALA A 18 5.86 28.65 -11.37
N GLY A 19 7.09 29.13 -11.11
CA GLY A 19 8.32 28.37 -11.31
C GLY A 19 8.90 27.65 -10.08
N ALA A 20 8.25 27.72 -8.91
CA ALA A 20 8.82 27.17 -7.67
C ALA A 20 7.86 26.20 -6.95
N ALA A 21 7.20 25.32 -7.69
CA ALA A 21 6.81 24.04 -7.12
C ALA A 21 8.09 23.19 -7.04
N HIS A 22 8.87 23.38 -5.98
CA HIS A 22 9.94 22.44 -5.65
C HIS A 22 9.29 21.08 -5.40
N VAL A 23 9.29 20.23 -6.42
CA VAL A 23 9.12 18.79 -6.25
C VAL A 23 10.34 18.35 -5.45
N LEU A 24 10.23 18.36 -4.13
CA LEU A 24 11.23 17.76 -3.29
C LEU A 24 11.34 16.31 -3.72
N PRO A 25 12.54 15.79 -4.05
CA PRO A 25 12.69 14.37 -4.25
C PRO A 25 12.22 13.68 -2.98
N ALA A 26 11.17 12.88 -3.08
CA ALA A 26 10.79 11.98 -2.01
C ALA A 26 11.94 10.98 -1.89
N TYR A 27 12.82 11.18 -0.92
CA TYR A 27 13.84 10.21 -0.60
C TYR A 27 13.12 8.93 -0.16
N ALA A 28 13.32 7.85 -0.91
CA ALA A 28 12.82 6.55 -0.50
C ALA A 28 13.56 6.14 0.78
N LEU A 29 12.80 5.74 1.80
CA LEU A 29 13.41 5.24 3.03
C LEU A 29 14.15 3.93 2.75
N ASP A 30 15.41 3.86 3.19
CA ASP A 30 16.19 2.63 3.07
C ASP A 30 15.55 1.49 3.86
N VAL A 31 15.43 0.34 3.21
CA VAL A 31 14.93 -0.87 3.86
C VAL A 31 16.06 -1.45 4.72
N PRO A 32 15.85 -1.66 6.04
CA PRO A 32 16.86 -2.26 6.87
C PRO A 32 17.15 -3.69 6.39
N PRO A 33 18.41 -4.16 6.49
CA PRO A 33 18.73 -5.51 6.08
C PRO A 33 17.96 -6.52 6.93
N HIS A 34 17.32 -7.50 6.29
CA HIS A 34 16.60 -8.57 6.98
C HIS A 34 17.53 -9.37 7.92
N GLY A 35 18.77 -9.61 7.50
CA GLY A 35 19.80 -10.26 8.32
C GLY A 35 19.45 -11.68 8.79
N GLY A 36 18.46 -12.32 8.16
CA GLY A 36 17.92 -13.61 8.60
C GLY A 36 17.12 -13.55 9.91
N GLN A 37 16.71 -12.36 10.35
CA GLN A 37 16.06 -12.14 11.64
C GLN A 37 14.54 -12.16 11.52
N TRP A 38 13.88 -12.89 12.42
CA TRP A 38 12.41 -12.90 12.52
C TRP A 38 11.83 -11.61 13.13
N VAL A 39 12.66 -10.84 13.83
CA VAL A 39 12.30 -9.55 14.43
C VAL A 39 13.42 -8.55 14.21
N VAL A 40 13.15 -7.52 13.40
CA VAL A 40 14.05 -6.40 13.13
C VAL A 40 13.49 -5.17 13.86
N ASP A 41 14.06 -4.83 15.01
CA ASP A 41 13.59 -3.72 15.86
C ASP A 41 14.53 -2.51 15.75
N THR A 42 14.38 -1.71 14.69
CA THR A 42 15.22 -0.50 14.50
C THR A 42 14.71 0.68 15.30
N ALA A 43 13.44 0.66 15.70
CA ALA A 43 12.82 1.68 16.54
C ALA A 43 13.14 1.52 18.04
N ARG A 44 13.71 0.38 18.44
CA ARG A 44 13.98 0.02 19.86
C ARG A 44 12.72 0.04 20.72
N LEU A 45 11.61 -0.45 20.17
CA LEU A 45 10.33 -0.56 20.88
C LEU A 45 10.27 -1.80 21.78
N LEU A 46 11.15 -2.77 21.56
CA LEU A 46 11.14 -4.05 22.27
C LEU A 46 12.33 -4.16 23.22
N PRO A 47 12.09 -4.52 24.49
CA PRO A 47 13.16 -5.00 25.36
C PRO A 47 13.88 -6.20 24.73
N PRO A 48 15.21 -6.33 24.90
CA PRO A 48 15.98 -7.42 24.26
C PRO A 48 15.45 -8.83 24.56
N ALA A 49 14.98 -9.06 25.79
CA ALA A 49 14.39 -10.34 26.18
C ALA A 49 13.10 -10.66 25.41
N GLU A 50 12.21 -9.68 25.25
CA GLU A 50 10.95 -9.83 24.52
C GLU A 50 11.20 -10.01 23.02
N LYS A 51 12.12 -9.22 22.45
CA LYS A 51 12.55 -9.37 21.04
C LYS A 51 13.04 -10.79 20.78
N ASN A 52 13.93 -11.31 21.63
CA ASN A 52 14.50 -12.65 21.46
C ASN A 52 13.45 -13.75 21.63
N ALA A 53 12.58 -13.66 22.64
CA ALA A 53 11.51 -14.61 22.86
C ALA A 53 10.54 -14.65 21.65
N LEU A 54 10.17 -13.48 21.12
CA LEU A 54 9.32 -13.38 19.94
C LEU A 54 10.01 -13.98 18.71
N ALA A 55 11.29 -13.66 18.48
CA ALA A 55 12.04 -14.20 17.34
C ALA A 55 12.16 -15.73 17.37
N VAL A 56 12.39 -16.32 18.55
CA VAL A 56 12.41 -17.79 18.72
C VAL A 56 11.05 -18.41 18.41
N SER A 57 9.97 -17.81 18.92
CA SER A 57 8.60 -18.28 18.67
C SER A 57 8.23 -18.22 17.18
N LEU A 58 8.57 -17.14 16.49
CA LEU A 58 8.33 -16.98 15.06
C LEU A 58 9.12 -17.97 14.22
N ARG A 59 10.38 -18.24 14.60
CA ARG A 59 11.19 -19.28 13.96
C ARG A 59 10.56 -20.65 14.09
N ALA A 60 10.20 -21.06 15.31
CA ALA A 60 9.59 -22.36 15.56
C ALA A 60 8.30 -22.53 14.75
N TYR A 61 7.45 -21.48 14.72
CA TYR A 61 6.23 -21.50 13.93
C TYR A 61 6.50 -21.68 12.43
N ALA A 62 7.54 -21.05 11.89
CA ALA A 62 7.91 -21.21 10.49
C ALA A 62 8.44 -22.61 10.16
N GLU A 63 9.17 -23.24 11.10
CA GLU A 63 9.64 -24.62 10.97
C GLU A 63 8.48 -25.64 11.05
N GLU A 64 7.47 -25.36 11.89
CA GLU A 64 6.30 -26.24 12.09
C GLU A 64 5.26 -26.14 10.96
N SER A 65 4.89 -24.90 10.59
CA SER A 65 3.78 -24.64 9.66
C SER A 65 4.23 -24.36 8.23
N GLY A 66 5.50 -24.00 8.04
CA GLY A 66 6.03 -23.44 6.79
C GLY A 66 5.65 -21.98 6.52
N ASN A 67 4.71 -21.38 7.28
CA ASN A 67 4.29 -19.99 7.13
C ASN A 67 5.30 -19.05 7.79
N GLN A 68 5.62 -17.93 7.15
CA GLN A 68 6.65 -17.01 7.63
C GLN A 68 6.01 -15.74 8.16
N ILE A 69 6.12 -15.48 9.46
CA ILE A 69 5.69 -14.23 10.08
C ILE A 69 6.93 -13.48 10.55
N VAL A 70 7.10 -12.23 10.10
CA VAL A 70 8.26 -11.38 10.44
C VAL A 70 7.77 -10.04 10.98
N VAL A 71 8.48 -9.50 11.97
CA VAL A 71 8.18 -8.19 12.57
C VAL A 71 9.27 -7.19 12.23
N LEU A 72 8.87 -6.02 11.72
CA LEU A 72 9.73 -4.86 11.54
C LEU A 72 9.20 -3.68 12.33
N THR A 73 10.03 -3.06 13.16
CA THR A 73 9.75 -1.73 13.72
C THR A 73 10.73 -0.71 13.15
N ILE A 74 10.23 0.46 12.78
CA ILE A 74 11.01 1.58 12.26
C ILE A 74 10.74 2.86 13.06
N PRO A 75 11.75 3.74 13.24
CA PRO A 75 11.55 5.01 13.95
C PRO A 75 10.49 5.90 13.30
N GLY A 76 10.36 5.88 11.98
CA GLY A 76 9.41 6.68 11.21
C GLY A 76 9.45 6.32 9.73
N LEU A 77 8.53 6.89 8.94
CA LEU A 77 8.41 6.71 7.49
C LEU A 77 9.07 7.83 6.68
N GLN A 78 9.52 8.91 7.33
CA GLN A 78 10.20 10.05 6.69
C GLN A 78 9.42 10.65 5.51
N GLY A 79 8.07 10.63 5.61
CA GLY A 79 7.17 11.15 4.58
C GLY A 79 6.75 10.13 3.51
N GLU A 80 7.24 8.90 3.59
CA GLU A 80 6.80 7.81 2.72
C GLU A 80 5.44 7.21 3.15
N ASP A 81 4.66 6.71 2.19
CA ASP A 81 3.43 5.97 2.49
C ASP A 81 3.73 4.61 3.13
N LEU A 82 3.01 4.30 4.22
CA LEU A 82 3.17 3.06 4.98
C LEU A 82 2.94 1.80 4.14
N THR A 83 1.96 1.85 3.23
CA THR A 83 1.58 0.70 2.39
C THR A 83 2.63 0.47 1.31
N ALA A 84 3.07 1.54 0.65
CA ALA A 84 4.15 1.47 -0.33
C ALA A 84 5.46 0.95 0.30
N TYR A 85 5.80 1.45 1.49
CA TYR A 85 6.99 1.03 2.22
C TYR A 85 6.93 -0.44 2.63
N ALA A 86 5.85 -0.89 3.28
CA ALA A 86 5.69 -2.28 3.70
C ALA A 86 5.75 -3.26 2.52
N ASN A 87 5.13 -2.89 1.40
CA ASN A 87 5.21 -3.66 0.16
C ASN A 87 6.64 -3.77 -0.38
N ARG A 88 7.41 -2.68 -0.33
CA ARG A 88 8.83 -2.71 -0.73
C ARG A 88 9.64 -3.61 0.18
N VAL A 89 9.49 -3.48 1.50
CA VAL A 89 10.16 -4.34 2.49
C VAL A 89 9.86 -5.82 2.23
N ALA A 90 8.59 -6.20 2.08
CA ALA A 90 8.19 -7.59 1.87
C ALA A 90 8.82 -8.21 0.60
N ARG A 91 8.91 -7.42 -0.49
CA ARG A 91 9.56 -7.83 -1.74
C ARG A 91 11.07 -7.94 -1.59
N GLU A 92 11.71 -6.93 -1.03
CA GLU A 92 13.17 -6.88 -0.90
C GLU A 92 13.69 -7.95 0.05
N TRP A 93 12.92 -8.28 1.09
CA TRP A 93 13.22 -9.38 2.01
C TRP A 93 12.85 -10.76 1.47
N ASN A 94 12.25 -10.84 0.27
CA ASN A 94 11.78 -12.08 -0.34
C ASN A 94 10.94 -12.92 0.64
N LEU A 95 10.02 -12.25 1.32
CA LEU A 95 9.24 -12.88 2.39
C LEU A 95 8.27 -13.94 1.82
N GLY A 96 8.12 -15.05 2.52
CA GLY A 96 7.36 -16.20 2.05
C GLY A 96 8.16 -17.09 1.08
N GLN A 97 7.57 -18.23 0.71
CA GLN A 97 8.17 -19.17 -0.23
C GLN A 97 7.63 -18.92 -1.65
N LYS A 98 8.49 -19.06 -2.67
CA LYS A 98 8.24 -18.71 -4.09
C LYS A 98 6.91 -19.19 -4.66
N ASP A 99 6.48 -20.38 -4.26
CA ASP A 99 5.28 -21.02 -4.78
C ASP A 99 4.13 -21.06 -3.76
N LYS A 100 4.41 -20.72 -2.50
CA LYS A 100 3.41 -20.76 -1.42
C LYS A 100 2.89 -19.39 -1.02
N ASN A 101 3.64 -18.32 -1.30
CA ASN A 101 3.23 -16.94 -1.00
C ASN A 101 2.70 -16.77 0.43
N ASN A 102 3.34 -17.43 1.39
CA ASN A 102 2.85 -17.65 2.74
C ASN A 102 3.58 -16.80 3.79
N GLY A 103 3.94 -15.58 3.38
CA GLY A 103 4.63 -14.59 4.22
C GLY A 103 3.66 -13.59 4.84
N VAL A 104 3.95 -13.14 6.06
CA VAL A 104 3.25 -12.04 6.75
C VAL A 104 4.31 -11.10 7.33
N LEU A 105 4.24 -9.82 6.96
CA LEU A 105 5.05 -8.77 7.58
C LEU A 105 4.17 -7.94 8.53
N ILE A 106 4.57 -7.83 9.79
CA ILE A 106 4.02 -6.85 10.72
C ILE A 106 4.97 -5.67 10.79
N LEU A 107 4.57 -4.54 10.22
CA LEU A 107 5.36 -3.32 10.19
C LEU A 107 4.79 -2.27 11.15
N VAL A 108 5.63 -1.79 12.07
CA VAL A 108 5.28 -0.74 13.04
C VAL A 108 6.13 0.49 12.79
N SER A 109 5.49 1.63 12.52
CA SER A 109 6.16 2.92 12.47
C SER A 109 5.91 3.70 13.75
N ALA A 110 6.98 4.02 14.47
CA ALA A 110 6.90 4.65 15.79
C ALA A 110 6.46 6.12 15.72
N ALA A 111 7.06 6.92 14.83
CA ALA A 111 6.77 8.34 14.69
C ALA A 111 5.33 8.60 14.22
N GLU A 112 4.89 7.92 13.16
CA GLU A 112 3.53 8.07 12.64
C GLU A 112 2.50 7.31 13.48
N ARG A 113 2.95 6.50 14.45
CA ARG A 113 2.11 5.65 15.28
C ARG A 113 1.16 4.79 14.44
N LYS A 114 1.69 4.13 13.41
CA LYS A 114 0.91 3.27 12.51
C LYS A 114 1.44 1.85 12.49
N VAL A 115 0.53 0.90 12.34
CA VAL A 115 0.84 -0.51 12.13
C VAL A 115 0.23 -1.00 10.82
N ARG A 116 0.96 -1.81 10.06
CA ARG A 116 0.47 -2.49 8.88
C ARG A 116 0.81 -3.97 8.93
N PHE A 117 -0.14 -4.80 8.54
CA PHE A 117 0.08 -6.21 8.23
C PHE A 117 0.08 -6.33 6.72
N GLU A 118 1.18 -6.81 6.13
CA GLU A 118 1.27 -7.15 4.71
C GLU A 118 1.20 -8.68 4.61
N VAL A 119 0.26 -9.19 3.83
CA VAL A 119 -0.05 -10.62 3.76
C VAL A 119 0.23 -11.14 2.36
N GLY A 120 0.93 -12.26 2.26
CA GLY A 120 1.21 -12.93 1.01
C GLY A 120 -0.03 -13.64 0.47
N ARG A 121 -0.16 -13.67 -0.86
CA ARG A 121 -1.38 -14.15 -1.55
C ARG A 121 -1.81 -15.57 -1.22
N GLY A 122 -0.87 -16.44 -0.83
CA GLY A 122 -1.17 -17.86 -0.62
C GLY A 122 -1.80 -18.17 0.74
N ILE A 123 -1.95 -17.18 1.59
CA ILE A 123 -2.61 -17.29 2.90
C ILE A 123 -3.70 -16.24 3.12
N GLU A 124 -4.04 -15.44 2.10
CA GLU A 124 -5.12 -14.43 2.16
C GLU A 124 -6.50 -15.05 2.37
N ASP A 125 -6.71 -16.30 1.97
CA ASP A 125 -7.94 -17.05 2.20
C ASP A 125 -8.21 -17.30 3.69
N LYS A 126 -7.15 -17.57 4.46
CA LYS A 126 -7.19 -17.80 5.90
C LYS A 126 -7.01 -16.52 6.72
N LEU A 127 -6.23 -15.56 6.19
CA LEU A 127 -5.90 -14.30 6.84
C LEU A 127 -6.26 -13.10 5.94
N PRO A 128 -7.55 -12.88 5.65
CA PRO A 128 -7.99 -11.78 4.80
C PRO A 128 -7.84 -10.43 5.51
N ASP A 129 -7.88 -9.34 4.73
CA ASP A 129 -7.74 -7.95 5.22
C ASP A 129 -8.71 -7.62 6.37
N ILE A 130 -9.94 -8.13 6.31
CA ILE A 130 -10.97 -7.91 7.34
C ILE A 130 -10.51 -8.51 8.68
N LEU A 131 -9.90 -9.70 8.64
CA LEU A 131 -9.42 -10.37 9.85
C LEU A 131 -8.15 -9.68 10.36
N CYS A 132 -7.22 -9.30 9.49
CA CYS A 132 -6.06 -8.49 9.85
C CYS A 132 -6.48 -7.18 10.53
N LYS A 133 -7.47 -6.49 9.96
CA LYS A 133 -8.00 -5.24 10.50
C LYS A 133 -8.63 -5.44 11.88
N ARG A 134 -9.35 -6.53 12.07
CA ARG A 134 -9.91 -6.91 13.38
C ARG A 134 -8.84 -7.15 14.42
N ILE A 135 -7.82 -7.97 14.10
CA ILE A 135 -6.68 -8.22 15.01
C ILE A 135 -6.00 -6.90 15.38
N GLN A 136 -5.80 -6.00 14.41
CA GLN A 136 -5.23 -4.68 14.69
C GLN A 136 -6.09 -3.86 15.65
N GLN A 137 -7.41 -3.80 15.43
CA GLN A 137 -8.31 -2.97 16.23
C GLN A 137 -8.57 -3.52 17.64
N GLU A 138 -8.65 -4.84 17.78
CA GLU A 138 -9.00 -5.48 19.05
C GLU A 138 -7.78 -5.81 19.92
N ILE A 139 -6.60 -6.03 19.31
CA ILE A 139 -5.41 -6.52 20.01
C ILE A 139 -4.25 -5.54 19.87
N THR A 140 -3.83 -5.23 18.64
CA THR A 140 -2.58 -4.49 18.40
C THR A 140 -2.67 -3.04 18.86
N VAL A 141 -3.66 -2.29 18.35
CA VAL A 141 -3.83 -0.85 18.61
C VAL A 141 -4.08 -0.57 20.09
N PRO A 142 -4.96 -1.28 20.82
CA PRO A 142 -5.16 -1.04 22.25
C PRO A 142 -3.89 -1.22 23.08
N ASN A 143 -3.09 -2.25 22.78
CA ASN A 143 -1.82 -2.47 23.47
C ASN A 143 -0.78 -1.40 23.12
N PHE A 144 -0.67 -0.99 21.86
CA PHE A 144 0.28 0.04 21.43
C PHE A 144 -0.08 1.42 21.99
N LYS A 145 -1.39 1.74 22.07
CA LYS A 145 -1.86 2.94 22.77
C LYS A 145 -1.45 2.95 24.24
N ALA A 146 -1.44 1.79 24.89
CA ALA A 146 -0.95 1.62 26.27
C ALA A 146 0.58 1.53 26.40
N GLY A 147 1.34 1.73 25.31
CA GLY A 147 2.81 1.61 25.30
C GLY A 147 3.34 0.17 25.41
N ARG A 148 2.46 -0.84 25.32
CA ARG A 148 2.80 -2.26 25.48
C ARG A 148 3.07 -2.91 24.13
N TYR A 149 4.17 -2.52 23.48
CA TYR A 149 4.51 -3.02 22.14
C TYR A 149 4.79 -4.52 22.08
N GLY A 150 5.62 -5.05 22.97
CA GLY A 150 5.94 -6.48 23.00
C GLY A 150 4.72 -7.37 23.26
N PRO A 151 3.95 -7.14 24.35
CA PRO A 151 2.70 -7.87 24.58
C PRO A 151 1.72 -7.75 23.41
N GLY A 152 1.58 -6.56 22.82
CA GLY A 152 0.73 -6.34 21.66
C GLY A 152 1.15 -7.16 20.44
N LEU A 153 2.45 -7.23 20.15
CA LEU A 153 2.99 -8.03 19.05
C LEU A 153 2.84 -9.53 19.30
N VAL A 154 3.15 -10.01 20.51
CA VAL A 154 3.00 -11.43 20.89
C VAL A 154 1.54 -11.88 20.73
N GLN A 155 0.58 -11.09 21.23
CA GLN A 155 -0.84 -11.42 21.12
C GLN A 155 -1.33 -11.34 19.66
N SER A 156 -0.85 -10.37 18.89
CA SER A 156 -1.21 -10.24 17.46
C SER A 156 -0.70 -11.44 16.66
N VAL A 157 0.54 -11.86 16.90
CA VAL A 157 1.13 -13.06 16.29
C VAL A 157 0.35 -14.31 16.68
N ALA A 158 -0.02 -14.47 17.95
CA ALA A 158 -0.84 -15.60 18.39
C ALA A 158 -2.20 -15.65 17.65
N ALA A 159 -2.87 -14.51 17.49
CA ALA A 159 -4.13 -14.43 16.75
C ALA A 159 -3.96 -14.77 15.26
N ILE A 160 -2.87 -14.30 14.63
CA ILE A 160 -2.54 -14.64 13.24
C ILE A 160 -2.28 -16.14 13.09
N ARG A 161 -1.48 -16.75 13.98
CA ARG A 161 -1.21 -18.19 13.97
C ARG A 161 -2.50 -19.00 14.07
N GLN A 162 -3.40 -18.61 14.96
CA GLN A 162 -4.70 -19.25 15.12
C GLN A 162 -5.52 -19.19 13.83
N ALA A 163 -5.57 -18.04 13.16
CA ALA A 163 -6.25 -17.88 11.88
C ALA A 163 -5.67 -18.79 10.78
N LEU A 164 -4.36 -19.00 10.80
CA LEU A 164 -3.65 -19.85 9.82
C LEU A 164 -3.79 -21.37 10.08
N GLY A 165 -4.41 -21.76 11.19
CA GLY A 165 -4.74 -23.15 11.52
C GLY A 165 -3.97 -23.76 12.69
N ASP A 166 -3.16 -22.98 13.41
CA ASP A 166 -2.57 -23.42 14.69
C ASP A 166 -3.67 -23.43 15.76
N GLY A 167 -4.31 -24.58 15.97
CA GLY A 167 -5.30 -24.80 17.02
C GLY A 167 -4.74 -24.78 18.46
N GLN A 168 -3.53 -24.27 18.66
CA GLN A 168 -2.80 -24.24 19.94
C GLN A 168 -2.31 -22.82 20.27
N GLY A 169 -3.23 -21.86 20.29
CA GLY A 169 -3.03 -20.56 20.94
C GLY A 169 -3.56 -20.60 22.37
N ALA A 170 -2.68 -20.75 23.36
CA ALA A 170 -3.06 -20.53 24.75
C ALA A 170 -3.49 -19.06 24.95
N GLY A 171 -4.79 -18.83 25.19
CA GLY A 171 -5.26 -17.69 25.98
C GLY A 171 -5.44 -16.32 25.29
N ALA A 172 -5.60 -16.23 23.97
CA ALA A 172 -6.17 -15.04 23.35
C ALA A 172 -7.43 -15.47 22.58
N GLY A 173 -8.59 -15.26 23.20
CA GLY A 173 -9.86 -15.55 22.55
C GLY A 173 -9.96 -14.74 21.27
N VAL A 174 -9.78 -15.39 20.13
CA VAL A 174 -10.43 -14.94 18.89
C VAL A 174 -11.93 -15.06 19.17
N PRO A 175 -12.69 -13.96 19.23
CA PRO A 175 -14.14 -14.06 19.35
C PRO A 175 -14.63 -14.88 18.17
N ALA A 176 -15.41 -15.92 18.46
CA ALA A 176 -15.93 -16.85 17.46
C ALA A 176 -16.51 -16.06 16.27
N GLU A 177 -16.11 -16.44 15.05
CA GLU A 177 -16.77 -15.95 13.85
C GLU A 177 -18.28 -16.16 13.99
N PRO A 178 -19.12 -15.14 13.76
CA PRO A 178 -20.49 -15.39 13.38
C PRO A 178 -20.40 -16.19 12.08
N LYS A 179 -20.80 -17.47 12.11
CA LYS A 179 -20.99 -18.27 10.89
C LYS A 179 -21.82 -17.42 9.94
N ALA A 180 -21.20 -16.94 8.87
CA ALA A 180 -21.91 -16.27 7.80
C ALA A 180 -22.86 -17.30 7.18
N GLY A 181 -24.15 -17.22 7.53
CA GLY A 181 -25.21 -17.76 6.69
C GLY A 181 -25.08 -17.14 5.28
N PRO A 182 -25.77 -17.69 4.26
CA PRO A 182 -25.68 -17.17 2.89
C PRO A 182 -26.11 -15.70 2.87
N GLN A 183 -25.13 -14.80 3.00
CA GLN A 183 -25.34 -13.38 2.91
C GLN A 183 -25.58 -13.10 1.45
N SER A 184 -26.85 -12.83 1.14
CA SER A 184 -27.27 -12.23 -0.11
C SER A 184 -26.33 -11.08 -0.41
N ARG A 185 -25.45 -11.26 -1.41
CA ARG A 185 -24.65 -10.18 -1.98
C ARG A 185 -25.62 -9.01 -2.23
N PRO A 186 -25.46 -7.85 -1.57
CA PRO A 186 -26.09 -6.66 -2.12
C PRO A 186 -25.44 -6.50 -3.50
N ALA A 187 -26.26 -6.59 -4.55
CA ALA A 187 -25.82 -6.28 -5.89
C ALA A 187 -25.09 -4.92 -5.84
N PRO A 188 -24.00 -4.73 -6.59
CA PRO A 188 -23.44 -3.40 -6.75
C PRO A 188 -24.52 -2.54 -7.41
N SER A 189 -25.24 -1.75 -6.61
CA SER A 189 -25.98 -0.60 -7.10
C SER A 189 -24.92 0.42 -7.49
N GLY A 190 -24.34 0.20 -8.67
CA GLY A 190 -23.50 1.14 -9.38
C GLY A 190 -24.34 2.36 -9.75
N GLY A 191 -24.59 3.21 -8.77
CA GLY A 191 -25.00 4.58 -9.02
C GLY A 191 -23.79 5.32 -9.55
N PHE A 192 -23.66 5.38 -10.89
CA PHE A 192 -22.88 6.45 -11.49
C PHE A 192 -23.42 7.77 -10.92
N PRO A 193 -22.62 8.60 -10.23
CA PRO A 193 -23.13 9.85 -9.70
C PRO A 193 -23.61 10.67 -10.90
N LEU A 194 -24.91 11.00 -10.94
CA LEU A 194 -25.57 11.76 -12.01
C LEU A 194 -24.81 13.04 -12.42
N LEU A 195 -23.96 13.56 -11.52
CA LEU A 195 -23.01 14.64 -11.74
C LEU A 195 -21.98 14.35 -12.86
N THR A 196 -21.51 13.11 -13.01
CA THR A 196 -20.53 12.73 -14.04
C THR A 196 -21.13 12.67 -15.44
N LEU A 197 -22.36 12.16 -15.57
CA LEU A 197 -23.10 12.17 -16.83
C LEU A 197 -23.47 13.61 -17.25
N GLY A 198 -23.82 14.46 -16.27
CA GLY A 198 -24.08 15.88 -16.48
C GLY A 198 -22.84 16.63 -16.99
N LEU A 199 -21.66 16.37 -16.41
CA LEU A 199 -20.40 17.00 -16.85
C LEU A 199 -20.03 16.60 -18.29
N ILE A 200 -20.23 15.32 -18.65
CA ILE A 200 -19.98 14.81 -20.01
C ILE A 200 -20.97 15.44 -21.01
N ALA A 201 -22.25 15.53 -20.65
CA ALA A 201 -23.26 16.16 -21.51
C ALA A 201 -22.94 17.65 -21.76
N VAL A 202 -22.49 18.37 -20.74
CA VAL A 202 -22.04 19.78 -20.86
C VAL A 202 -20.78 19.87 -21.72
N ALA A 203 -19.80 18.99 -21.54
CA ALA A 203 -18.59 18.97 -22.37
C ALA A 203 -18.90 18.68 -23.84
N VAL A 204 -19.82 17.75 -24.13
CA VAL A 204 -20.28 17.43 -25.48
C VAL A 204 -21.09 18.57 -26.09
N LEU A 205 -21.97 19.23 -25.32
CA LEU A 205 -22.72 20.41 -25.78
C LEU A 205 -21.80 21.60 -26.08
N LEU A 206 -20.78 21.83 -25.26
CA LEU A 206 -19.78 22.87 -25.49
C LEU A 206 -18.92 22.55 -26.72
N ALA A 207 -18.53 21.29 -26.91
CA ALA A 207 -17.84 20.85 -28.12
C ALA A 207 -18.71 21.05 -29.37
N LEU A 208 -19.99 20.66 -29.34
CA LEU A 208 -20.94 20.85 -30.44
C LEU A 208 -21.21 22.33 -30.73
N ALA A 209 -21.33 23.18 -29.71
CA ALA A 209 -21.51 24.63 -29.85
C ALA A 209 -20.26 25.31 -30.45
N PHE A 210 -19.07 24.85 -30.04
CA PHE A 210 -17.79 25.28 -30.61
C PHE A 210 -17.65 24.85 -32.08
N PHE A 211 -18.02 23.62 -32.42
CA PHE A 211 -18.07 23.11 -33.79
C PHE A 211 -19.10 23.86 -34.66
N ARG A 212 -20.30 24.16 -34.16
CA ARG A 212 -21.31 24.94 -34.91
C ARG A 212 -20.87 26.39 -35.14
N ARG A 213 -20.12 27.00 -34.22
CA ARG A 213 -19.55 28.35 -34.42
C ARG A 213 -18.38 28.36 -35.39
N ASN A 214 -17.59 27.29 -35.44
CA ASN A 214 -16.40 27.23 -36.28
C ASN A 214 -16.65 26.61 -37.68
N ALA A 215 -17.84 26.03 -37.93
CA ALA A 215 -18.22 25.47 -39.24
C ALA A 215 -18.27 26.51 -40.37
N SER A 216 -18.33 27.81 -40.06
CA SER A 216 -18.27 28.89 -41.07
C SER A 216 -16.85 29.18 -41.57
N ARG A 217 -15.81 28.51 -41.05
CA ARG A 217 -14.40 28.75 -41.41
C ARG A 217 -13.68 27.53 -42.00
N TYR A 218 -14.34 26.38 -42.12
CA TYR A 218 -13.74 25.15 -42.66
C TYR A 218 -13.75 25.05 -44.20
N GLY A 219 -13.89 26.18 -44.89
CA GLY A 219 -13.48 26.30 -46.28
C GLY A 219 -12.05 26.82 -46.34
N ARG A 220 -11.10 25.94 -46.69
CA ARG A 220 -9.73 26.23 -47.16
C ARG A 220 -8.62 26.13 -46.09
N GLY A 221 -8.06 24.91 -46.03
CA GLY A 221 -6.70 24.51 -45.61
C GLY A 221 -5.92 25.36 -44.60
N ASP A 222 -5.67 24.79 -43.42
CA ASP A 222 -4.32 24.69 -42.83
C ASP A 222 -4.32 23.66 -41.68
N GLY A 223 -3.27 22.83 -41.58
CA GLY A 223 -3.21 21.62 -40.76
C GLY A 223 -2.67 21.82 -39.34
N GLY A 224 -3.40 22.53 -38.48
CA GLY A 224 -2.88 22.93 -37.15
C GLY A 224 -3.50 22.26 -35.91
N ASP A 225 -4.83 22.14 -35.80
CA ASP A 225 -5.45 22.10 -34.47
C ASP A 225 -6.21 20.80 -34.11
N SER A 226 -6.32 19.83 -35.03
CA SER A 226 -7.05 18.57 -34.77
C SER A 226 -6.27 17.59 -33.89
N SER A 227 -4.95 17.72 -33.83
CA SER A 227 -4.05 16.80 -33.12
C SER A 227 -4.14 16.93 -31.59
N PHE A 228 -4.45 18.12 -31.08
CA PHE A 228 -4.54 18.36 -29.64
C PHE A 228 -5.77 17.68 -29.01
N PHE A 229 -6.93 17.79 -29.67
CA PHE A 229 -8.19 17.24 -29.16
C PHE A 229 -8.29 15.72 -29.34
N ILE A 230 -7.72 15.17 -30.42
CA ILE A 230 -7.59 13.72 -30.61
C ILE A 230 -6.60 13.14 -29.58
N GLY A 231 -5.50 13.85 -29.28
CA GLY A 231 -4.56 13.46 -28.24
C GLY A 231 -5.17 13.46 -26.82
N LEU A 232 -5.98 14.47 -26.49
CA LEU A 232 -6.69 14.56 -25.21
C LEU A 232 -7.71 13.41 -25.05
N LEU A 233 -8.48 13.12 -26.11
CA LEU A 233 -9.48 12.06 -26.11
C LEU A 233 -8.84 10.67 -25.98
N LEU A 234 -7.75 10.41 -26.71
CA LEU A 234 -7.00 9.16 -26.61
C LEU A 234 -6.26 9.02 -25.27
N GLY A 235 -5.78 10.12 -24.69
CA GLY A 235 -5.18 10.15 -23.35
C GLY A 235 -6.17 9.71 -22.27
N ILE A 236 -7.38 10.28 -22.29
CA ILE A 236 -8.47 9.91 -21.36
C ILE A 236 -8.94 8.47 -21.60
N LEU A 237 -9.03 8.04 -22.86
CA LEU A 237 -9.38 6.64 -23.19
C LEU A 237 -8.28 5.66 -22.72
N SER A 238 -7.01 6.02 -22.82
CA SER A 238 -5.89 5.21 -22.35
C SER A 238 -5.80 5.11 -20.82
N SER A 239 -6.33 6.08 -20.07
CA SER A 239 -6.46 5.98 -18.61
C SER A 239 -7.57 5.03 -18.15
N ILE A 240 -8.54 4.72 -19.01
CA ILE A 240 -9.66 3.81 -18.72
C ILE A 240 -9.30 2.35 -19.07
N PHE A 241 -8.42 2.12 -20.05
CA PHE A 241 -8.08 0.78 -20.56
C PHE A 241 -6.74 0.19 -20.10
N ARG A 242 -5.95 0.86 -19.24
CA ARG A 242 -4.61 0.37 -18.82
C ARG A 242 -4.67 -0.66 -17.67
N GLY A 243 -5.46 -1.71 -17.87
CA GLY A 243 -5.56 -2.85 -16.98
C GLY A 243 -5.43 -4.18 -17.72
N ARG A 244 -4.32 -4.43 -18.44
CA ARG A 244 -3.93 -5.79 -18.89
C ARG A 244 -2.52 -5.85 -19.53
N GLY A 245 -1.51 -6.30 -18.78
CA GLY A 245 -0.48 -7.26 -19.25
C GLY A 245 0.80 -6.79 -20.00
N GLY A 246 1.94 -7.38 -19.58
CA GLY A 246 3.21 -7.52 -20.31
C GLY A 246 4.33 -6.59 -19.81
N GLY A 247 5.52 -6.99 -19.37
CA GLY A 247 6.27 -8.25 -19.43
C GLY A 247 7.74 -7.90 -19.66
N GLY A 248 8.69 -8.46 -18.89
CA GLY A 248 10.12 -8.25 -19.12
C GLY A 248 10.98 -8.73 -17.96
N GLY A 249 11.59 -9.91 -18.10
CA GLY A 249 12.51 -10.48 -17.13
C GLY A 249 13.94 -9.98 -17.30
N PHE A 250 14.72 -10.08 -16.23
CA PHE A 250 16.18 -10.18 -16.26
C PHE A 250 16.61 -11.13 -15.14
N GLY A 251 17.41 -12.12 -15.50
CA GLY A 251 18.03 -13.06 -14.57
C GLY A 251 19.49 -12.70 -14.27
N GLY A 252 20.05 -13.48 -13.34
CA GLY A 252 21.49 -13.71 -13.21
C GLY A 252 22.09 -13.22 -11.88
N GLY A 253 22.73 -14.14 -11.15
CA GLY A 253 23.69 -13.78 -10.09
C GLY A 253 23.76 -14.76 -8.92
N ASP A 254 24.62 -15.76 -9.04
CA ASP A 254 25.03 -16.76 -8.04
C ASP A 254 25.74 -16.19 -6.80
N GLY A 255 25.75 -16.95 -5.68
CA GLY A 255 26.82 -16.84 -4.67
C GLY A 255 26.51 -17.27 -3.23
N GLY A 256 26.72 -18.56 -2.92
CA GLY A 256 27.54 -19.04 -1.78
C GLY A 256 27.11 -18.86 -0.31
N GLY A 257 26.66 -19.98 0.30
CA GLY A 257 27.30 -20.61 1.48
C GLY A 257 27.08 -20.04 2.90
N GLY A 258 26.43 -20.86 3.76
CA GLY A 258 26.76 -20.96 5.20
C GLY A 258 25.67 -20.57 6.21
N ASP A 259 25.28 -21.57 7.02
CA ASP A 259 24.66 -21.48 8.36
C ASP A 259 23.18 -21.07 8.50
N GLY A 260 22.27 -22.03 8.31
CA GLY A 260 21.01 -22.20 9.07
C GLY A 260 20.06 -21.01 9.25
N GLY A 261 20.17 -19.98 8.40
CA GLY A 261 19.39 -18.75 8.44
C GLY A 261 18.05 -18.87 7.71
N PHE A 262 17.18 -17.88 7.94
CA PHE A 262 15.90 -17.69 7.25
C PHE A 262 15.96 -18.08 5.77
N SER A 263 15.16 -19.08 5.39
CA SER A 263 14.98 -19.53 4.01
C SER A 263 13.77 -18.82 3.39
N GLY A 264 13.92 -17.53 3.06
CA GLY A 264 12.96 -16.81 2.23
C GLY A 264 13.09 -17.23 0.77
N GLY A 265 11.98 -17.60 0.13
CA GLY A 265 11.95 -18.00 -1.28
C GLY A 265 11.42 -16.92 -2.22
N GLY A 266 10.87 -15.83 -1.66
CA GLY A 266 10.27 -14.72 -2.41
C GLY A 266 8.87 -15.05 -2.88
N GLY A 267 7.87 -14.85 -2.03
CA GLY A 267 6.46 -14.94 -2.42
C GLY A 267 5.91 -13.64 -3.02
N ASP A 268 4.88 -13.75 -3.83
CA ASP A 268 4.16 -12.62 -4.39
C ASP A 268 3.26 -11.93 -3.36
N PHE A 269 3.48 -10.62 -3.16
CA PHE A 269 2.63 -9.71 -2.39
C PHE A 269 1.86 -8.82 -3.37
N GLY A 270 0.57 -9.11 -3.54
CA GLY A 270 -0.27 -8.54 -4.60
C GLY A 270 -1.29 -7.50 -4.15
N GLY A 271 -1.26 -7.08 -2.89
CA GLY A 271 -2.16 -6.05 -2.35
C GLY A 271 -2.90 -6.43 -1.06
N GLY A 272 -2.75 -7.65 -0.54
CA GLY A 272 -3.33 -8.07 0.73
C GLY A 272 -2.66 -7.43 1.94
N GLY A 273 -3.46 -6.94 2.88
CA GLY A 273 -2.99 -6.36 4.13
C GLY A 273 -3.92 -5.30 4.72
N SER A 274 -3.73 -4.99 6.00
CA SER A 274 -4.48 -3.94 6.68
C SER A 274 -3.55 -2.96 7.38
N SER A 275 -3.92 -1.68 7.44
CA SER A 275 -3.23 -0.67 8.24
C SER A 275 -4.14 -0.05 9.28
N SER A 276 -3.59 0.29 10.45
CA SER A 276 -4.29 0.97 11.53
C SER A 276 -3.41 2.03 12.19
N ASP A 277 -4.05 3.09 12.67
CA ASP A 277 -3.43 4.17 13.43
C ASP A 277 -3.60 3.92 14.92
N PHE A 278 -2.57 4.18 15.70
CA PHE A 278 -2.56 4.15 17.16
C PHE A 278 -2.08 5.48 17.76
N GLY A 279 -1.94 6.53 16.94
CA GLY A 279 -2.02 7.93 17.33
C GLY A 279 -3.39 8.25 17.89
N GLY A 280 -3.42 8.99 18.99
CA GLY A 280 -4.66 9.45 19.60
C GLY A 280 -5.11 10.75 18.95
N ASP A 281 -6.35 10.75 18.44
CA ASP A 281 -7.20 11.93 18.51
C ASP A 281 -7.68 12.02 19.96
N ASP A 282 -6.88 12.64 20.81
CA ASP A 282 -7.27 12.98 22.16
C ASP A 282 -7.97 14.34 22.09
N ASN A 283 -9.28 14.34 21.80
CA ASN A 283 -10.13 15.50 22.06
C ASN A 283 -11.51 15.06 22.58
#